data_AF-A0A7C6UC13-F1
#
_entry.id   AF-A0A7C6UC13-F1
#
_cell.length_a   1.000
_cell.length_b   1.000
_cell.length_c   1.000
_cell.angle_alpha   90.00
_cell.angle_beta   90.00
_cell.angle_gamma   90.00
#
_symmetry.space_group_name_H-M   'P 1'
#
loop_
_entity.id
_entity.type
_entity.pdbx_description
1 polymer ?
#
loop_
_entity_poly.entity_id
_entity_poly.type
_entity_poly.pdbx_seq_one_letter_code
_entity_poly.pdbx_strand_id
1 'polypeptide(L)'
;MGFGYHGKLLEINLSSRKVTEKDIPEQDYRDYLGGSGLSAKLFLERGYYEPDPLSEQAALMVFSGTLTGLNVPTACKGVFCGKSPATGIWAEATVGGRWPADFKTCGYDGIIITGKADRPVYLYFGEQGLEFKDATDLWGEDTYVAQEKIQEELGEKVNTASIGPAGENQVLIASIIIDGQDSRAAGRCGLGAVMGSKNLKAIAVQPSGPSPAIFDSQGLAEARRKALPKIREKARGLTDFGTAGGVT
;
A
#
# COMPACT_ATOMS: atom_id res chain seq x y z
N MET A 1 -7.06 6.98 22.29
CA MET A 1 -6.62 7.66 21.05
C MET A 1 -5.16 7.27 20.86
N GLY A 2 -4.84 6.60 19.76
CA GLY A 2 -3.49 6.09 19.51
C GLY A 2 -2.52 7.16 19.01
N PHE A 3 -1.23 6.91 19.14
CA PHE A 3 -0.17 7.77 18.58
C PHE A 3 0.58 6.98 17.50
N GLY A 4 0.79 7.61 16.34
CA GLY A 4 1.42 6.99 15.16
C GLY A 4 0.48 6.24 14.23
N TYR A 5 -0.79 6.07 14.58
CA TYR A 5 -1.80 5.41 13.74
C TYR A 5 -3.18 6.07 13.92
N HIS A 6 -4.08 5.88 12.96
CA HIS A 6 -5.46 6.37 13.02
C HIS A 6 -6.40 5.44 13.80
N GLY A 7 -6.08 4.15 13.86
CA GLY A 7 -6.89 3.12 14.52
C GLY A 7 -7.99 2.57 13.62
N LYS A 8 -7.91 2.76 12.29
CA LYS A 8 -8.98 2.44 11.36
C LYS A 8 -8.49 1.70 10.13
N LEU A 9 -9.29 0.77 9.62
CA LEU A 9 -9.10 0.16 8.30
C LEU A 9 -10.39 0.20 7.48
N LEU A 10 -10.24 0.13 6.16
CA LEU A 10 -11.37 -0.06 5.25
C LEU A 10 -11.43 -1.48 4.71
N GLU A 11 -12.62 -2.06 4.74
CA GLU A 11 -12.94 -3.28 4.03
C GLU A 11 -13.75 -2.94 2.78
N ILE A 12 -13.28 -3.39 1.63
CA ILE A 12 -13.88 -3.11 0.33
C ILE A 12 -14.22 -4.44 -0.33
N ASN A 13 -15.48 -4.63 -0.70
CA ASN A 13 -15.91 -5.70 -1.57
C ASN A 13 -16.22 -5.13 -2.96
N LEU A 14 -15.43 -5.48 -3.97
CA LEU A 14 -15.56 -4.95 -5.32
C LEU A 14 -16.79 -5.48 -6.06
N SER A 15 -17.24 -6.70 -5.77
CA SER A 15 -18.43 -7.30 -6.41
C SER A 15 -19.70 -6.54 -6.01
N SER A 16 -19.84 -6.23 -4.71
CA SER A 16 -21.01 -5.51 -4.19
C SER A 16 -20.80 -4.00 -4.06
N ARG A 17 -19.58 -3.51 -4.32
CA ARG A 17 -19.11 -2.13 -4.04
C ARG A 17 -19.35 -1.68 -2.59
N LYS A 18 -19.40 -2.65 -1.65
CA LYS A 18 -19.63 -2.35 -0.23
C LYS A 18 -18.31 -1.89 0.38
N VAL A 19 -18.37 -0.78 1.10
CA VAL A 19 -17.26 -0.22 1.88
C VAL A 19 -17.67 -0.26 3.34
N THR A 20 -16.78 -0.73 4.21
CA THR A 20 -17.03 -0.76 5.66
C THR A 20 -15.78 -0.30 6.39
N GLU A 21 -15.94 0.75 7.18
CA GLU A 21 -14.91 1.19 8.12
C GLU A 21 -14.93 0.29 9.36
N LYS A 22 -13.74 -0.10 9.82
CA LYS A 22 -13.55 -0.90 11.03
C LYS A 22 -12.52 -0.25 11.93
N ASP A 23 -12.83 -0.19 13.21
CA ASP A 23 -11.85 0.15 14.23
C ASP A 23 -10.88 -1.02 14.44
N ILE A 24 -9.60 -0.67 14.58
CA ILE A 24 -8.55 -1.59 14.99
C ILE A 24 -8.30 -1.39 16.48
N PRO A 25 -8.46 -2.43 17.33
CA PRO A 25 -8.21 -2.32 18.75
C PRO A 25 -6.80 -1.81 19.04
N GLU A 26 -6.65 -0.94 20.04
CA GLU A 26 -5.33 -0.46 20.47
C GLU A 26 -4.39 -1.61 20.87
N GLN A 27 -4.94 -2.68 21.43
CA GLN A 27 -4.19 -3.87 21.80
C GLN A 27 -3.52 -4.54 20.59
N ASP A 28 -4.16 -4.55 19.41
CA ASP A 28 -3.57 -5.10 18.19
C ASP A 28 -2.31 -4.32 17.79
N TYR A 29 -2.30 -3.00 17.98
CA TYR A 29 -1.09 -2.19 17.76
C TYR A 29 0.01 -2.44 18.79
N ARG A 30 -0.36 -2.78 20.03
CA ARG A 30 0.61 -3.11 21.08
C ARG A 30 1.25 -4.46 20.85
N ASP A 31 0.49 -5.43 20.36
CA ASP A 31 0.96 -6.80 20.17
C ASP A 31 1.64 -7.01 18.81
N TYR A 32 1.17 -6.34 17.77
CA TYR A 32 1.59 -6.59 16.37
C TYR A 32 2.12 -5.36 15.64
N LEU A 33 2.20 -4.21 16.30
CA LEU A 33 2.54 -2.93 15.67
C LEU A 33 1.55 -2.60 14.53
N GLY A 34 2.05 -2.21 13.37
CA GLY A 34 1.26 -1.97 12.17
C GLY A 34 1.91 -2.69 10.99
N GLY A 35 1.53 -2.33 9.77
CA GLY A 35 2.11 -2.95 8.57
C GLY A 35 1.92 -4.47 8.58
N SER A 36 3.03 -5.22 8.45
CA SER A 36 2.98 -6.68 8.23
C SER A 36 2.47 -7.47 9.44
N GLY A 37 2.86 -7.08 10.66
CA GLY A 37 2.42 -7.80 11.86
C GLY A 37 0.90 -7.78 12.01
N LEU A 38 0.32 -6.60 11.92
CA LEU A 38 -1.13 -6.41 11.97
C LEU A 38 -1.85 -7.11 10.80
N SER A 39 -1.31 -7.00 9.58
CA SER A 39 -1.92 -7.64 8.41
C SER A 39 -1.87 -9.17 8.51
N ALA A 40 -0.78 -9.77 9.03
CA ALA A 40 -0.67 -11.21 9.24
C ALA A 40 -1.65 -11.72 10.30
N LYS A 41 -1.85 -10.97 11.40
CA LYS A 41 -2.87 -11.29 12.41
C LYS A 41 -4.26 -11.34 11.79
N LEU A 42 -4.64 -10.30 11.05
CA LEU A 42 -5.96 -10.22 10.40
C LEU A 42 -6.12 -11.31 9.33
N PHE A 43 -5.06 -11.66 8.61
CA PHE A 43 -5.06 -12.74 7.62
C PHE A 43 -5.40 -14.10 8.23
N LEU A 44 -4.79 -14.42 9.38
CA LEU A 44 -5.05 -15.66 10.11
C LEU A 44 -6.44 -15.66 10.74
N GLU A 45 -6.79 -14.60 11.45
CA GLU A 45 -8.08 -14.47 12.16
C GLU A 45 -9.27 -14.59 11.20
N ARG A 46 -9.13 -14.07 9.98
CA ARG A 46 -10.22 -14.01 8.99
C ARG A 46 -10.23 -15.18 8.01
N GLY A 47 -9.33 -16.16 8.16
CA GLY A 47 -9.31 -17.32 7.29
C GLY A 47 -8.86 -17.03 5.86
N TYR A 48 -8.18 -15.90 5.59
CA TYR A 48 -7.77 -15.53 4.23
C TYR A 48 -6.67 -16.46 3.64
N TYR A 49 -6.15 -17.39 4.43
CA TYR A 49 -5.29 -18.47 3.96
C TYR A 49 -6.04 -19.59 3.23
N GLU A 50 -7.37 -19.69 3.40
CA GLU A 50 -8.16 -20.78 2.80
C GLU A 50 -8.43 -20.57 1.30
N PRO A 51 -8.94 -19.41 0.84
CA PRO A 51 -9.36 -19.26 -0.56
C PRO A 51 -8.25 -19.51 -1.57
N ASP A 52 -8.64 -19.85 -2.80
CA ASP A 52 -7.73 -19.80 -3.94
C ASP A 52 -7.23 -18.34 -4.12
N PRO A 53 -5.92 -18.10 -4.26
CA PRO A 53 -5.34 -16.75 -4.25
C PRO A 53 -5.82 -15.85 -5.40
N LEU A 54 -6.34 -16.39 -6.50
CA LEU A 54 -6.86 -15.62 -7.64
C LEU A 54 -8.40 -15.53 -7.63
N SER A 55 -9.07 -16.17 -6.68
CA SER A 55 -10.53 -16.08 -6.49
C SER A 55 -11.00 -14.69 -6.03
N GLU A 56 -12.30 -14.44 -6.17
CA GLU A 56 -12.93 -13.24 -5.63
C GLU A 56 -12.87 -13.19 -4.09
N GLN A 57 -12.86 -14.35 -3.41
CA GLN A 57 -12.79 -14.45 -1.94
C GLN A 57 -11.39 -14.14 -1.39
N ALA A 58 -10.33 -14.26 -2.20
CA ALA A 58 -8.98 -13.91 -1.78
C ALA A 58 -8.90 -12.45 -1.33
N ALA A 59 -8.17 -12.18 -0.25
CA ALA A 59 -7.91 -10.82 0.20
C ALA A 59 -6.63 -10.27 -0.44
N LEU A 60 -6.73 -9.09 -1.06
CA LEU A 60 -5.59 -8.22 -1.29
C LEU A 60 -5.59 -7.17 -0.18
N MET A 61 -4.50 -7.07 0.55
CA MET A 61 -4.40 -6.18 1.71
C MET A 61 -3.25 -5.21 1.51
N VAL A 62 -3.39 -3.97 1.96
CA VAL A 62 -2.25 -3.06 2.08
C VAL A 62 -2.34 -2.30 3.39
N PHE A 63 -1.23 -2.29 4.13
CA PHE A 63 -1.13 -1.69 5.45
C PHE A 63 0.09 -0.77 5.53
N SER A 64 -0.08 0.35 6.21
CA SER A 64 0.99 1.27 6.56
C SER A 64 1.60 0.89 7.91
N GLY A 65 2.90 1.15 8.09
CA GLY A 65 3.57 0.98 9.38
C GLY A 65 3.20 2.10 10.36
N THR A 66 3.45 1.88 11.65
CA THR A 66 3.18 2.87 12.70
C THR A 66 3.96 4.18 12.54
N LEU A 67 5.13 4.15 11.90
CA LEU A 67 5.91 5.36 11.64
C LEU A 67 5.66 5.96 10.26
N THR A 68 4.95 5.25 9.37
CA THR A 68 4.71 5.69 8.00
C THR A 68 4.06 7.06 7.97
N GLY A 69 4.61 7.97 7.17
CA GLY A 69 4.14 9.35 7.02
C GLY A 69 4.57 10.30 8.14
N LEU A 70 5.29 9.84 9.17
CA LEU A 70 5.84 10.71 10.20
C LEU A 70 7.23 11.21 9.81
N ASN A 71 7.68 12.29 10.46
CA ASN A 71 9.02 12.86 10.26
C ASN A 71 10.12 12.03 10.94
N VAL A 72 10.21 10.77 10.52
CA VAL A 72 11.22 9.77 10.88
C VAL A 72 11.96 9.39 9.60
N PRO A 73 13.31 9.34 9.61
CA PRO A 73 14.07 8.94 8.43
C PRO A 73 13.56 7.61 7.87
N THR A 74 13.36 7.55 6.56
CA THR A 74 12.91 6.37 5.79
C THR A 74 11.53 5.79 6.15
N ALA A 75 10.72 6.50 6.95
CA ALA A 75 9.39 6.06 7.36
C ALA A 75 8.31 6.34 6.30
N CYS A 76 8.49 5.74 5.13
CA CYS A 76 7.61 5.88 3.96
C CYS A 76 7.16 4.53 3.40
N LYS A 77 7.22 3.47 4.22
CA LYS A 77 6.94 2.10 3.81
C LYS A 77 5.46 1.74 3.98
N GLY A 78 4.94 1.02 3.00
CA GLY A 78 3.70 0.25 3.10
C GLY A 78 3.98 -1.19 2.73
N VAL A 79 3.05 -2.08 3.05
CA VAL A 79 3.19 -3.50 2.76
C VAL A 79 1.93 -4.05 2.12
N PHE A 80 2.07 -4.59 0.92
CA PHE A 80 1.02 -5.35 0.26
C PHE A 80 1.10 -6.79 0.74
N CYS A 81 -0.05 -7.35 1.10
CA CYS A 81 -0.15 -8.68 1.70
C CYS A 81 -1.33 -9.47 1.13
N GLY A 82 -1.30 -10.79 1.31
CA GLY A 82 -2.36 -11.71 0.90
C GLY A 82 -1.87 -13.15 0.87
N LYS A 83 -2.58 -14.01 0.14
CA LYS A 83 -2.08 -15.34 -0.21
C LYS A 83 -1.39 -15.27 -1.57
N SER A 84 -0.15 -15.77 -1.67
CA SER A 84 0.61 -15.73 -2.92
C SER A 84 0.03 -16.71 -3.94
N PRO A 85 -0.26 -16.29 -5.18
CA PRO A 85 -0.59 -17.22 -6.25
C PRO A 85 0.63 -18.02 -6.75
N ALA A 86 1.85 -17.55 -6.51
CA ALA A 86 3.06 -18.28 -6.88
C ALA A 86 3.40 -19.43 -5.92
N THR A 87 3.10 -19.27 -4.63
CA THR A 87 3.57 -20.21 -3.58
C THR A 87 2.46 -20.81 -2.73
N GLY A 88 1.24 -20.28 -2.79
CA GLY A 88 0.10 -20.76 -2.00
C GLY A 88 0.16 -20.41 -0.51
N ILE A 89 1.17 -19.65 -0.06
CA ILE A 89 1.37 -19.29 1.35
C ILE A 89 1.25 -17.77 1.56
N TRP A 90 1.47 -17.31 2.80
CA TRP A 90 1.52 -15.89 3.16
C TRP A 90 2.45 -15.10 2.23
N ALA A 91 1.92 -14.03 1.65
CA ALA A 91 2.63 -13.08 0.83
C ALA A 91 2.81 -11.78 1.57
N GLU A 92 4.05 -11.28 1.56
CA GLU A 92 4.40 -9.94 2.04
C GLU A 92 5.30 -9.27 1.01
N ALA A 93 4.93 -8.06 0.56
CA ALA A 93 5.73 -7.25 -0.34
C ALA A 93 5.79 -5.81 0.17
N THR A 94 6.91 -5.47 0.84
CA THR A 94 7.16 -4.11 1.31
C THR A 94 7.60 -3.20 0.16
N VAL A 95 7.00 -2.03 0.10
CA VAL A 95 7.37 -0.99 -0.87
C VAL A 95 7.49 0.35 -0.16
N GLY A 96 8.41 1.19 -0.61
CA GLY A 96 8.55 2.57 -0.12
C GLY A 96 8.27 3.55 -1.23
N GLY A 97 7.82 4.73 -0.86
CA GLY A 97 7.38 5.72 -1.83
C GLY A 97 6.54 6.80 -1.16
N ARG A 98 5.87 7.62 -1.96
CA ARG A 98 4.92 8.63 -1.49
C ARG A 98 3.59 7.99 -1.14
N TRP A 99 3.13 7.06 -1.99
CA TRP A 99 1.81 6.42 -1.86
C TRP A 99 1.44 5.93 -0.45
N PRO A 100 2.29 5.19 0.31
CA PRO A 100 1.90 4.70 1.64
C PRO A 100 1.74 5.82 2.67
N ALA A 101 2.52 6.89 2.56
CA ALA A 101 2.43 8.05 3.44
C ALA A 101 1.19 8.88 3.10
N ASP A 102 0.94 9.07 1.80
CA ASP A 102 -0.24 9.78 1.30
C ASP A 102 -1.52 9.06 1.70
N PHE A 103 -1.58 7.73 1.55
CA PHE A 103 -2.74 6.92 1.93
C PHE A 103 -3.08 7.08 3.41
N LYS A 104 -2.06 7.17 4.26
CA LYS A 104 -2.26 7.35 5.69
C LYS A 104 -2.95 8.67 6.01
N THR A 105 -2.69 9.72 5.23
CA THR A 105 -3.38 11.01 5.41
C THR A 105 -4.88 10.95 5.13
N CYS A 106 -5.36 9.92 4.43
CA CYS A 106 -6.78 9.68 4.23
C CYS A 106 -7.50 9.14 5.49
N GLY A 107 -6.78 8.95 6.61
CA GLY A 107 -7.36 8.59 7.90
C GLY A 107 -7.44 7.09 8.19
N TYR A 108 -6.73 6.27 7.41
CA TYR A 108 -6.75 4.81 7.53
C TYR A 108 -5.34 4.25 7.63
N ASP A 109 -5.16 3.19 8.41
CA ASP A 109 -3.88 2.49 8.55
C ASP A 109 -3.74 1.31 7.60
N GLY A 110 -4.85 0.82 7.03
CA GLY A 110 -4.84 -0.19 5.98
C GLY A 110 -6.18 -0.36 5.27
N ILE A 111 -6.15 -1.13 4.18
CA ILE A 111 -7.34 -1.57 3.45
C ILE A 111 -7.27 -3.08 3.18
N ILE A 112 -8.44 -3.70 3.14
CA ILE A 112 -8.62 -5.10 2.77
C ILE A 112 -9.63 -5.14 1.61
N ILE A 113 -9.22 -5.71 0.49
CA ILE A 113 -9.99 -5.74 -0.75
C ILE A 113 -10.34 -7.19 -1.09
N THR A 114 -11.63 -7.46 -1.22
CA THR A 114 -12.22 -8.73 -1.65
C THR A 114 -13.21 -8.50 -2.80
N GLY A 115 -13.80 -9.57 -3.31
CA GLY A 115 -14.67 -9.51 -4.49
C GLY A 115 -13.87 -9.31 -5.78
N LYS A 116 -14.61 -9.13 -6.87
CA LYS A 116 -14.12 -8.85 -8.21
C LYS A 116 -15.08 -7.88 -8.88
N ALA A 117 -14.55 -6.80 -9.44
CA ALA A 117 -15.37 -5.84 -10.19
C ALA A 117 -15.85 -6.46 -11.51
N ASP A 118 -17.03 -6.05 -11.97
CA ASP A 118 -17.65 -6.50 -13.23
C ASP A 118 -16.88 -6.04 -14.48
N ARG A 119 -16.12 -4.95 -14.35
CA ARG A 119 -15.22 -4.38 -15.35
C ARG A 119 -13.96 -3.82 -14.68
N PRO A 120 -12.91 -3.46 -15.42
CA PRO A 120 -11.76 -2.74 -14.88
C PRO A 120 -12.17 -1.49 -14.11
N VAL A 121 -11.70 -1.37 -12.86
CA VAL A 121 -11.91 -0.21 -12.00
C VAL A 121 -10.60 0.24 -11.37
N TYR A 122 -10.56 1.49 -10.94
CA TYR A 122 -9.57 1.96 -9.97
C TYR A 122 -10.28 2.58 -8.77
N LEU A 123 -9.66 2.46 -7.59
CA LEU A 123 -10.15 3.07 -6.36
C LEU A 123 -9.46 4.42 -6.20
N TYR A 124 -10.22 5.49 -5.94
CA TYR A 124 -9.68 6.81 -5.69
C TYR A 124 -9.98 7.28 -4.27
N PHE A 125 -8.93 7.58 -3.51
CA PHE A 125 -9.02 8.21 -2.20
C PHE A 125 -8.73 9.70 -2.35
N GLY A 126 -9.79 10.51 -2.33
CA GLY A 126 -9.72 11.97 -2.44
C GLY A 126 -10.17 12.70 -1.17
N GLU A 127 -10.40 14.00 -1.29
CA GLU A 127 -10.94 14.84 -0.21
C GLU A 127 -12.36 14.43 0.21
N GLN A 128 -13.15 13.87 -0.71
CA GLN A 128 -14.52 13.42 -0.47
C GLN A 128 -14.60 11.96 0.04
N GLY A 129 -13.45 11.31 0.25
CA GLY A 129 -13.36 9.91 0.64
C GLY A 129 -13.07 8.97 -0.53
N LEU A 130 -13.57 7.74 -0.45
CA LEU A 130 -13.33 6.68 -1.44
C LEU A 130 -14.37 6.72 -2.58
N GLU A 131 -13.88 6.72 -3.82
CA GLU A 131 -14.66 6.61 -5.04
C GLU A 131 -14.24 5.37 -5.87
N PHE A 132 -15.21 4.75 -6.54
CA PHE A 132 -14.96 3.70 -7.53
C PHE A 132 -15.01 4.32 -8.93
N LYS A 133 -13.88 4.33 -9.62
CA LYS A 133 -13.72 4.94 -10.94
C LYS A 133 -13.55 3.87 -12.01
N ASP A 134 -14.02 4.16 -13.22
CA ASP A 134 -13.82 3.27 -14.36
C ASP A 134 -12.34 3.26 -14.76
N ALA A 135 -11.81 2.08 -15.09
CA ALA A 135 -10.43 1.91 -15.55
C ALA A 135 -10.34 1.17 -16.89
N THR A 136 -11.43 1.16 -17.68
CA THR A 136 -11.49 0.42 -18.94
C THR A 136 -10.44 0.96 -19.91
N ASP A 137 -10.29 2.29 -20.00
CA ASP A 137 -9.31 2.95 -20.87
C ASP A 137 -7.86 2.90 -20.33
N LEU A 138 -7.68 2.39 -19.11
CA LEU A 138 -6.38 2.14 -18.49
C LEU A 138 -5.98 0.66 -18.59
N TRP A 139 -6.91 -0.24 -18.85
CA TRP A 139 -6.65 -1.67 -18.92
C TRP A 139 -5.86 -1.99 -20.20
N GLY A 140 -4.73 -2.68 -20.05
CA GLY A 140 -3.75 -2.91 -21.11
C GLY A 140 -2.60 -1.91 -21.12
N GLU A 141 -2.72 -0.77 -20.44
CA GLU A 141 -1.65 0.22 -20.33
C GLU A 141 -0.60 -0.20 -19.31
N ASP A 142 0.64 0.24 -19.49
CA ASP A 142 1.66 0.09 -18.46
C ASP A 142 1.38 0.96 -17.23
N THR A 143 2.15 0.74 -16.16
CA THR A 143 1.96 1.43 -14.88
C THR A 143 2.30 2.92 -14.93
N TYR A 144 3.13 3.35 -15.88
CA TYR A 144 3.55 4.75 -16.00
C TYR A 144 2.46 5.53 -16.72
N VAL A 145 1.99 5.03 -17.86
CA VAL A 145 0.87 5.59 -18.62
C VAL A 145 -0.40 5.61 -17.78
N ALA A 146 -0.67 4.54 -17.03
CA ALA A 146 -1.82 4.51 -16.12
C ALA A 146 -1.74 5.62 -15.06
N GLN A 147 -0.57 5.87 -14.47
CA GLN A 147 -0.43 6.96 -13.50
C GLN A 147 -0.57 8.33 -14.16
N GLU A 148 0.05 8.56 -15.32
CA GLU A 148 -0.05 9.82 -16.05
C GLU A 148 -1.51 10.16 -16.37
N LYS A 149 -2.26 9.24 -16.96
CA LYS A 149 -3.70 9.44 -17.26
C LYS A 149 -4.54 9.70 -16.00
N ILE A 150 -4.25 9.01 -14.89
CA ILE A 150 -4.94 9.25 -13.61
C ILE A 150 -4.62 10.65 -13.07
N GLN A 151 -3.37 11.12 -13.21
CA GLN A 151 -2.97 12.47 -12.78
C GLN A 151 -3.53 13.56 -13.69
N GLU A 152 -3.69 13.31 -15.00
CA GLU A 152 -4.38 14.21 -15.91
C GLU A 152 -5.86 14.39 -15.52
N GLU A 153 -6.53 13.31 -15.09
CA GLU A 153 -7.92 13.36 -14.63
C GLU A 153 -8.08 14.04 -13.25
N LEU A 154 -7.22 13.69 -12.29
CA LEU A 154 -7.42 13.99 -10.87
C LEU A 154 -6.44 15.00 -10.27
N GLY A 155 -5.34 15.29 -10.97
CA GLY A 155 -4.31 16.24 -10.57
C GLY A 155 -2.96 15.60 -10.20
N GLU A 156 -1.88 16.37 -10.38
CA GLU A 156 -0.49 15.92 -10.24
C GLU A 156 -0.10 15.43 -8.83
N LYS A 157 -0.89 15.78 -7.80
CA LYS A 157 -0.64 15.33 -6.41
C LYS A 157 -1.06 13.90 -6.16
N VAL A 158 -1.80 13.28 -7.08
CA VAL A 158 -2.28 11.91 -6.96
C VAL A 158 -1.12 10.94 -7.18
N ASN A 159 -0.90 10.03 -6.23
CA ASN A 159 0.01 8.90 -6.40
C ASN A 159 -0.80 7.62 -6.56
N THR A 160 -0.30 6.68 -7.36
CA THR A 160 -0.99 5.41 -7.62
C THR A 160 -0.18 4.23 -7.11
N ALA A 161 -0.89 3.18 -6.71
CA ALA A 161 -0.40 1.82 -6.70
C ALA A 161 -1.16 1.07 -7.80
N SER A 162 -0.48 0.66 -8.86
CA SER A 162 -1.10 0.14 -10.08
C SER A 162 -0.44 -1.14 -10.58
N ILE A 163 -1.18 -1.87 -11.41
CA ILE A 163 -0.69 -3.03 -12.14
C ILE A 163 -0.55 -2.71 -13.63
N GLY A 164 0.43 -3.32 -14.27
CA GLY A 164 0.55 -3.34 -15.73
C GLY A 164 -0.06 -4.62 -16.32
N PRO A 165 0.17 -4.87 -17.63
CA PRO A 165 -0.38 -6.04 -18.32
C PRO A 165 -0.05 -7.39 -17.68
N ALA A 166 1.08 -7.50 -16.97
CA ALA A 166 1.43 -8.72 -16.24
C ALA A 166 0.44 -9.02 -15.09
N GLY A 167 -0.02 -8.01 -14.36
CA GLY A 167 -1.02 -8.17 -13.31
C GLY A 167 -2.39 -8.49 -13.87
N GLU A 168 -2.79 -7.77 -14.93
CA GLU A 168 -4.05 -7.97 -15.65
C GLU A 168 -4.19 -9.41 -16.19
N ASN A 169 -3.09 -9.95 -16.74
CA ASN A 169 -3.00 -11.32 -17.22
C ASN A 169 -2.65 -12.34 -16.11
N GLN A 170 -2.67 -11.93 -14.84
CA GLN A 170 -2.49 -12.77 -13.66
C GLN A 170 -1.17 -13.57 -13.67
N VAL A 171 -0.09 -13.00 -14.20
CA VAL A 171 1.24 -13.61 -14.17
C VAL A 171 1.68 -13.81 -12.71
N LEU A 172 2.06 -15.02 -12.32
CA LEU A 172 2.30 -15.38 -10.90
C LEU A 172 3.41 -14.57 -10.21
N ILE A 173 4.25 -13.87 -10.98
CA ILE A 173 5.31 -12.98 -10.48
C ILE A 173 5.00 -11.48 -10.71
N ALA A 174 3.76 -11.14 -11.05
CA ALA A 174 3.35 -9.77 -11.29
C ALA A 174 3.47 -8.91 -10.03
N SER A 175 4.03 -7.72 -10.22
CA SER A 175 4.25 -6.71 -9.20
C SER A 175 3.10 -5.73 -9.11
N ILE A 176 3.00 -5.04 -7.98
CA ILE A 176 2.28 -3.76 -7.88
C ILE A 176 3.33 -2.66 -7.89
N ILE A 177 3.20 -1.70 -8.80
CA ILE A 177 4.12 -0.57 -8.94
C ILE A 177 3.47 0.65 -8.30
N ILE A 178 4.25 1.40 -7.52
CA ILE A 178 3.82 2.65 -6.91
C ILE A 178 4.67 3.82 -7.41
N ASP A 179 4.08 5.00 -7.35
CA ASP A 179 4.67 6.30 -7.70
C ASP A 179 5.12 6.44 -9.17
N GLY A 180 4.45 5.74 -10.10
CA GLY A 180 4.61 5.94 -11.55
C GLY A 180 6.07 5.84 -12.02
N GLN A 181 6.60 6.93 -12.58
CA GLN A 181 7.98 6.98 -13.10
C GLN A 181 9.05 6.74 -12.02
N ASP A 182 8.80 7.07 -10.74
CA ASP A 182 9.73 6.76 -9.64
C ASP A 182 9.83 5.24 -9.39
N SER A 183 8.88 4.46 -9.92
CA SER A 183 8.92 2.99 -10.11
C SER A 183 9.36 2.20 -8.89
N ARG A 184 8.55 2.27 -7.84
CA ARG A 184 8.79 1.49 -6.62
C ARG A 184 7.92 0.24 -6.64
N ALA A 185 8.52 -0.93 -6.47
CA ALA A 185 7.82 -2.19 -6.64
C ALA A 185 7.53 -2.90 -5.31
N ALA A 186 6.26 -3.22 -5.08
CA ALA A 186 5.88 -4.41 -4.30
C ALA A 186 6.06 -5.63 -5.22
N GLY A 187 7.31 -6.07 -5.34
CA GLY A 187 7.77 -6.79 -6.54
C GLY A 187 7.78 -8.32 -6.49
N ARG A 188 7.35 -8.93 -5.38
CA ARG A 188 7.42 -10.39 -5.18
C ARG A 188 6.08 -10.94 -4.72
N CYS A 189 5.99 -12.27 -4.71
CA CYS A 189 4.85 -13.03 -4.22
C CYS A 189 3.59 -12.95 -5.11
N GLY A 190 3.63 -12.28 -6.26
CA GLY A 190 2.55 -12.30 -7.24
C GLY A 190 1.31 -11.49 -6.85
N LEU A 191 1.42 -10.53 -5.93
CA LEU A 191 0.27 -9.73 -5.49
C LEU A 191 -0.31 -8.85 -6.60
N GLY A 192 0.46 -8.52 -7.65
CA GLY A 192 -0.07 -7.89 -8.85
C GLY A 192 -1.08 -8.76 -9.61
N ALA A 193 -0.90 -10.09 -9.58
CA ALA A 193 -1.87 -11.01 -10.17
C ALA A 193 -3.15 -11.10 -9.34
N VAL A 194 -3.04 -11.06 -8.01
CA VAL A 194 -4.20 -11.00 -7.11
C VAL A 194 -4.98 -9.71 -7.33
N MET A 195 -4.29 -8.58 -7.52
CA MET A 195 -4.92 -7.30 -7.85
C MET A 195 -5.64 -7.35 -9.21
N GLY A 196 -5.01 -7.95 -10.24
CA GLY A 196 -5.60 -8.10 -11.56
C GLY A 196 -6.76 -9.09 -11.63
N SER A 197 -6.74 -10.18 -10.85
CA SER A 197 -7.85 -11.15 -10.82
C SER A 197 -9.17 -10.54 -10.34
N LYS A 198 -9.06 -9.42 -9.63
CA LYS A 198 -10.16 -8.61 -9.10
C LYS A 198 -10.67 -7.51 -10.04
N ASN A 199 -10.09 -7.39 -11.25
CA ASN A 199 -10.31 -6.28 -12.17
C ASN A 199 -9.96 -4.91 -11.55
N LEU A 200 -9.01 -4.86 -10.61
CA LEU A 200 -8.57 -3.63 -9.98
C LEU A 200 -7.28 -3.14 -10.63
N LYS A 201 -7.35 -2.08 -11.42
CA LYS A 201 -6.21 -1.51 -12.16
C LYS A 201 -5.27 -0.72 -11.26
N ALA A 202 -5.83 0.09 -10.37
CA ALA A 202 -5.05 0.98 -9.50
C ALA A 202 -5.78 1.33 -8.21
N ILE A 203 -4.99 1.77 -7.23
CA ILE A 203 -5.45 2.50 -6.04
C ILE A 203 -4.77 3.87 -6.09
N ALA A 204 -5.53 4.89 -6.45
CA ALA A 204 -5.10 6.28 -6.56
C ALA A 204 -5.38 7.01 -5.24
N VAL A 205 -4.44 7.83 -4.80
CA VAL A 205 -4.52 8.53 -3.53
C VAL A 205 -4.11 9.98 -3.72
N GLN A 206 -4.99 10.90 -3.34
CA GLN A 206 -4.67 12.29 -3.08
C GLN A 206 -4.51 12.49 -1.57
N PRO A 207 -3.40 13.09 -1.10
CA PRO A 207 -3.27 13.46 0.30
C PRO A 207 -4.38 14.42 0.74
N SER A 208 -5.17 14.06 1.74
CA SER A 208 -6.42 14.78 2.08
C SER A 208 -6.57 15.15 3.56
N GLY A 209 -5.63 14.78 4.43
CA GLY A 209 -5.73 15.03 5.87
C GLY A 209 -4.39 15.11 6.61
N PRO A 210 -4.42 15.25 7.94
CA PRO A 210 -3.20 15.24 8.74
C PRO A 210 -2.65 13.81 8.89
N SER A 211 -1.33 13.70 9.02
CA SER A 211 -0.70 12.46 9.50
C SER A 211 -1.14 12.16 10.95
N PRO A 212 -0.98 10.91 11.42
CA PRO A 212 -1.34 10.53 12.79
C PRO A 212 -0.65 11.39 13.87
N ALA A 213 -1.32 11.54 15.01
CA ALA A 213 -0.78 12.26 16.16
C ALA A 213 0.52 11.62 16.67
N ILE A 214 1.46 12.47 17.10
CA ILE A 214 2.74 12.06 17.67
C ILE A 214 2.67 12.26 19.19
N PHE A 215 3.05 11.25 19.96
CA PHE A 215 3.01 11.31 21.43
C PHE A 215 3.96 12.38 22.01
N ASP A 216 5.22 12.33 21.61
CA ASP A 216 6.26 13.27 22.04
C ASP A 216 6.99 13.85 20.81
N SER A 217 6.48 14.98 20.31
CA SER A 217 7.02 15.64 19.12
C SER A 217 8.43 16.21 19.34
N GLN A 218 8.73 16.65 20.56
CA GLN A 218 10.06 17.17 20.92
C GLN A 218 11.07 16.03 21.02
N GLY A 219 10.73 14.95 21.73
CA GLY A 219 11.57 13.76 21.82
C GLY A 219 11.84 13.14 20.45
N LEU A 220 10.83 13.08 19.57
CA LEU A 220 11.02 12.62 18.19
C LEU A 220 11.99 13.50 17.40
N ALA A 221 11.86 14.83 17.51
CA ALA A 221 12.76 15.76 16.85
C ALA A 221 14.20 15.63 17.35
N GLU A 222 14.40 15.44 18.66
CA GLU A 222 15.72 15.19 19.25
C GLU A 222 16.33 13.86 18.80
N ALA A 223 15.54 12.78 18.81
CA ALA A 223 15.96 11.47 18.34
C ALA A 223 16.40 11.55 16.87
N ARG A 224 15.60 12.21 16.02
CA ARG A 224 15.95 12.46 14.61
C ARG A 224 17.26 13.24 14.48
N ARG A 225 17.43 14.33 15.25
CA ARG A 225 18.66 15.15 15.23
C ARG A 225 19.89 14.33 15.62
N LYS A 226 19.78 13.42 16.59
CA LYS A 226 20.87 12.53 17.01
C LYS A 226 21.17 11.43 15.97
N ALA A 227 20.15 10.91 15.28
CA ALA A 227 20.30 9.80 14.34
C ALA A 227 20.81 10.24 12.96
N LEU A 228 20.35 11.39 12.44
CA LEU A 228 20.62 11.83 11.07
C LEU A 228 22.11 11.89 10.68
N PRO A 229 23.04 12.45 11.51
CA PRO A 229 24.46 12.47 11.16
C PRO A 229 25.03 11.06 10.96
N LYS A 230 24.68 10.13 11.86
CA LYS A 230 25.12 8.72 11.79
C LYS A 230 24.55 8.02 10.56
N ILE A 231 23.29 8.28 10.20
CA ILE A 231 22.67 7.73 8.99
C ILE A 231 23.40 8.23 7.75
N ARG A 232 23.65 9.55 7.64
CA ARG A 232 24.34 10.15 6.49
C ARG A 232 25.75 9.58 6.32
N GLU A 233 26.50 9.47 7.42
CA GLU A 233 27.85 8.90 7.40
C GLU A 233 27.83 7.44 6.93
N LYS A 234 27.00 6.59 7.55
CA LYS A 234 26.96 5.15 7.27
C LYS A 234 26.31 4.81 5.93
N ALA A 235 25.37 5.62 5.47
CA ALA A 235 24.65 5.40 4.20
C ALA A 235 25.31 6.09 3.00
N ARG A 236 26.50 6.68 3.15
CA ARG A 236 27.18 7.41 2.08
C ARG A 236 27.33 6.59 0.79
N GLY A 237 27.72 5.32 0.91
CA GLY A 237 27.82 4.43 -0.26
C GLY A 237 26.48 4.24 -1.01
N LEU A 238 25.36 4.16 -0.27
CA LEU A 238 24.02 4.11 -0.88
C LEU A 238 23.62 5.44 -1.51
N THR A 239 24.10 6.58 -0.98
CA THR A 239 23.88 7.89 -1.59
C THR A 239 24.66 8.05 -2.88
N ASP A 240 25.94 7.67 -2.88
CA ASP A 240 26.83 7.91 -4.01
C ASP A 240 26.57 6.92 -5.16
N PHE A 241 26.19 5.67 -4.85
CA PHE A 241 26.13 4.58 -5.83
C PHE A 241 24.81 3.79 -5.85
N GLY A 242 23.86 4.13 -4.97
CA GLY A 242 22.65 3.33 -4.79
C GLY A 242 22.95 1.91 -4.30
N THR A 243 22.01 0.99 -4.51
CA THR A 243 22.19 -0.44 -4.17
C THR A 243 23.22 -1.14 -5.07
N ALA A 244 23.48 -0.60 -6.26
CA ALA A 244 24.48 -1.15 -7.18
C ALA A 244 25.91 -1.05 -6.65
N GLY A 245 26.20 -0.11 -5.73
CA GLY A 245 27.49 -0.02 -5.06
C GLY A 245 27.85 -1.24 -4.20
N GLY A 246 26.91 -2.15 -3.95
CA GLY A 246 27.16 -3.44 -3.30
C GLY A 246 27.58 -4.57 -4.26
N VAL A 247 27.62 -4.33 -5.57
CA VAL A 247 28.10 -5.29 -6.56
C VAL A 247 29.62 -5.17 -6.64
N THR A 248 30.32 -6.07 -5.94
CA THR A 248 31.78 -6.25 -6.00
C THR A 248 32.16 -7.44 -6.85
#